data_AF-A0A0A7EMX1-F1
#
_entry.id   AF-A0A0A7EMX1-F1
#
_cell.length_a   1.000
_cell.length_b   1.000
_cell.length_c   1.000
_cell.angle_alpha   90.00
_cell.angle_beta   90.00
_cell.angle_gamma   90.00
#
_symmetry.space_group_name_H-M   'P 1'
#
loop_
_entity.id
_entity.type
_entity.pdbx_description
1 polymer ?
#
loop_
_entity_poly.entity_id
_entity_poly.type
_entity_poly.pdbx_seq_one_letter_code
_entity_poly.pdbx_strand_id
1 'polypeptide(L)'
;MTISIKFTLTLVFNLVFNQSDLVGKVLWGIVIDDPTCRFAGEDYVCTSQIMKVYIDKQVIETASGSFYKAIGKGQEAIVEFEDFELLRNGFSPKQIWQMNRNSGGKLH
;
A
#
# COMPACT_ATOMS: atom_id res chain seq x y z
N MET A 1 18.46 0.71 -14.63
CA MET A 1 18.93 0.85 -13.24
C MET A 1 17.79 0.41 -12.35
N THR A 2 17.84 -0.82 -11.83
CA THR A 2 16.74 -1.40 -11.05
C THR A 2 16.85 -0.90 -9.61
N ILE A 3 15.91 -0.03 -9.24
CA ILE A 3 15.87 0.66 -7.96
C ILE A 3 15.06 -0.21 -7.00
N SER A 4 15.64 -0.66 -5.89
CA SER A 4 14.97 -1.53 -4.91
C SER A 4 14.85 -0.82 -3.55
N ILE A 5 13.62 -0.55 -3.09
CA ILE A 5 13.33 -0.06 -1.74
C ILE A 5 12.88 -1.25 -0.87
N LYS A 6 13.32 -1.38 0.39
CA LYS A 6 12.96 -2.50 1.31
C LYS A 6 12.00 -2.05 2.42
N PHE A 7 11.04 -2.92 2.80
CA PHE A 7 9.96 -2.63 3.79
C PHE A 7 9.75 -3.79 4.78
N THR A 8 9.49 -3.52 6.07
CA THR A 8 9.31 -4.57 7.13
C THR A 8 7.88 -5.08 7.21
N LEU A 9 6.92 -4.26 6.80
CA LEU A 9 5.51 -4.62 6.89
C LEU A 9 4.87 -4.42 5.53
N THR A 10 4.62 -5.55 4.88
CA THR A 10 3.95 -5.57 3.58
C THR A 10 2.45 -5.56 3.85
N LEU A 11 1.73 -4.53 3.42
CA LEU A 11 0.31 -4.70 3.18
C LEU A 11 0.03 -4.42 1.70
N VAL A 12 -0.48 -5.43 1.00
CA VAL A 12 -0.94 -5.32 -0.38
C VAL A 12 -2.42 -4.98 -0.34
N PHE A 13 -2.81 -3.80 -0.79
CA PHE A 13 -4.20 -3.38 -0.75
C PHE A 13 -4.86 -3.53 -2.09
N ASN A 14 -6.13 -3.92 -2.04
CA ASN A 14 -7.05 -3.85 -3.15
C ASN A 14 -7.83 -2.53 -3.00
N LEU A 15 -7.64 -1.60 -3.94
CA LEU A 15 -8.46 -0.40 -4.07
C LEU A 15 -9.76 -0.79 -4.76
N VAL A 16 -10.87 -0.58 -4.06
CA VAL A 16 -12.21 -0.90 -4.57
C VAL A 16 -13.02 0.39 -4.68
N PHE A 17 -13.75 0.53 -5.78
CA PHE A 17 -14.70 1.61 -6.02
C PHE A 17 -16.12 1.03 -5.94
N ASN A 18 -17.03 1.76 -5.30
CA ASN A 18 -18.44 1.40 -5.16
C ASN A 18 -18.68 -0.07 -4.71
N GLN A 19 -17.99 -0.50 -3.64
CA GLN A 19 -18.21 -1.78 -2.95
C GLN A 19 -18.09 -3.07 -3.79
N SER A 20 -17.66 -3.01 -5.06
CA SER A 20 -17.54 -4.21 -5.92
C SER A 20 -16.51 -4.11 -7.04
N ASP A 21 -16.17 -2.91 -7.52
CA ASP A 21 -15.26 -2.76 -8.65
C ASP A 21 -13.82 -2.58 -8.18
N LEU A 22 -12.96 -3.58 -8.41
CA LEU A 22 -11.53 -3.48 -8.15
C LEU A 22 -10.92 -2.45 -9.10
N VAL A 23 -10.51 -1.29 -8.57
CA VAL A 23 -9.83 -0.22 -9.31
C VAL A 23 -8.38 -0.58 -9.57
N GLY A 24 -7.72 -1.18 -8.57
CA GLY A 24 -6.31 -1.51 -8.67
C GLY A 24 -5.77 -2.08 -7.38
N LYS A 25 -4.49 -2.45 -7.39
CA LYS A 25 -3.78 -2.90 -6.19
C LYS A 25 -2.67 -1.92 -5.89
N VAL A 26 -2.45 -1.55 -4.64
CA VAL A 26 -1.34 -0.67 -4.23
C VAL A 26 -0.60 -1.28 -3.06
N LEU A 27 0.70 -0.97 -2.95
CA LEU A 27 1.47 -1.33 -1.78
C LEU A 27 1.40 -0.18 -0.78
N TRP A 28 1.08 -0.49 0.47
CA TRP A 28 1.31 0.44 1.57
C TRP A 28 2.06 -0.24 2.72
N GLY A 29 2.97 0.51 3.32
CA GLY A 29 3.88 -0.01 4.33
C GLY A 29 4.91 1.02 4.78
N ILE A 30 5.80 0.57 5.65
CA ILE A 30 6.83 1.41 6.29
C ILE A 30 8.20 1.06 5.71
N VAL A 31 8.92 2.09 5.26
CA VAL A 31 10.25 1.99 4.66
C VAL A 31 11.26 1.54 5.72
N ILE A 32 12.09 0.54 5.41
CA ILE A 32 13.28 0.23 6.21
C ILE A 32 14.49 0.96 5.65
N ASP A 33 14.67 0.81 4.34
CA ASP A 33 15.90 1.12 3.65
C ASP A 33 15.55 1.53 2.22
N ASP A 34 15.87 2.77 1.89
CA ASP A 34 15.72 3.33 0.56
C ASP A 34 17.08 3.85 0.04
N PRO A 35 17.80 3.05 -0.76
CA PRO A 35 19.06 3.48 -1.35
C PRO A 35 18.90 4.61 -2.37
N THR A 36 17.67 5.01 -2.73
CA THR A 36 17.41 6.16 -3.59
C THR A 36 17.20 7.47 -2.86
N CYS A 37 17.21 7.44 -1.53
CA CYS A 37 17.02 8.61 -0.68
C CYS A 37 15.71 9.37 -0.98
N ARG A 38 14.69 8.69 -1.53
CA ARG A 38 13.35 9.28 -1.72
C ARG A 38 12.57 9.27 -0.41
N PHE A 39 12.85 8.30 0.45
CA PHE A 39 12.22 8.12 1.75
C PHE A 39 13.28 7.87 2.83
N ALA A 40 13.01 8.33 4.05
CA ALA A 40 13.75 7.94 5.23
C ALA A 40 13.25 6.59 5.75
N GLY A 41 14.07 5.92 6.57
CA GLY A 41 13.57 4.80 7.38
C GLY A 41 12.44 5.26 8.28
N GLU A 42 11.44 4.40 8.47
CA GLU A 42 10.19 4.66 9.19
C GLU A 42 9.17 5.57 8.45
N ASP A 43 9.50 6.07 7.25
CA ASP A 43 8.51 6.76 6.41
C ASP A 43 7.44 5.79 5.90
N TYR A 44 6.20 6.28 5.79
CA TYR A 44 5.12 5.56 5.13
C TYR A 44 5.22 5.70 3.62
N VAL A 45 4.94 4.62 2.90
CA VAL A 45 4.81 4.62 1.45
C VAL A 45 3.43 4.15 1.06
N CYS A 46 2.84 4.82 0.08
CA CYS A 46 1.68 4.36 -0.67
C CYS A 46 2.07 4.41 -2.15
N THR A 47 2.17 3.25 -2.81
CA THR A 47 2.71 3.19 -4.17
C THR A 47 1.66 3.46 -5.24
N SER A 48 2.11 3.70 -6.46
CA SER A 48 1.28 3.52 -7.65
C SER A 48 0.82 2.07 -7.80
N GLN A 49 -0.11 1.84 -8.74
CA GLN A 49 -0.71 0.53 -8.98
C GLN A 49 0.36 -0.56 -9.17
N ILE A 50 0.18 -1.68 -8.48
CA ILE A 50 0.99 -2.88 -8.63
C ILE A 50 0.65 -3.52 -9.97
N MET A 51 1.69 -3.74 -10.78
CA MET A 51 1.59 -4.41 -12.08
C MET A 51 1.94 -5.89 -11.96
N LYS A 52 3.00 -6.21 -11.21
CA LYS A 52 3.49 -7.59 -11.06
C LYS A 52 4.02 -7.84 -9.66
N VAL A 53 3.84 -9.07 -9.19
CA VAL A 53 4.38 -9.57 -7.93
C VAL A 53 5.21 -10.82 -8.23
N TYR A 54 6.51 -10.73 -7.98
CA TYR A 54 7.45 -11.84 -8.11
C TYR A 54 7.65 -12.49 -6.73
N ILE A 55 6.81 -13.46 -6.40
CA ILE A 55 6.74 -14.08 -5.07
C ILE A 55 8.09 -14.69 -4.66
N ASP A 56 8.73 -15.44 -5.54
CA ASP A 56 10.03 -16.11 -5.28
C ASP A 56 11.15 -15.14 -4.90
N LYS A 57 11.06 -13.90 -5.40
CA LYS A 57 12.04 -12.84 -5.17
C LYS A 57 11.58 -11.82 -4.13
N GLN A 58 10.32 -11.93 -3.69
CA GLN A 58 9.62 -10.95 -2.86
C GLN A 58 9.70 -9.53 -3.44
N VAL A 59 9.58 -9.41 -4.76
CA VAL A 59 9.66 -8.12 -5.48
C VAL A 59 8.31 -7.74 -6.05
N ILE A 60 7.94 -6.48 -5.89
CA ILE A 60 6.73 -5.87 -6.43
C ILE A 60 7.15 -4.82 -7.45
N GLU A 61 6.57 -4.88 -8.64
CA GLU A 61 6.76 -3.91 -9.72
C GLU A 61 5.50 -3.07 -9.86
N THR A 62 5.68 -1.76 -9.86
CA THR A 62 4.56 -0.80 -9.95
C THR A 62 4.47 -0.17 -11.34
N ALA A 63 3.33 0.44 -11.64
CA ALA A 63 3.06 1.10 -12.92
C ALA A 63 4.02 2.27 -13.22
N SER A 64 4.60 2.88 -12.19
CA SER A 64 5.65 3.89 -12.35
C SER A 64 7.04 3.32 -12.67
N GLY A 65 7.16 2.00 -12.84
CA GLY A 65 8.43 1.30 -13.10
C GLY A 65 9.33 1.19 -11.87
N SER A 66 8.80 1.43 -10.66
CA SER A 66 9.55 1.26 -9.41
C SER A 66 9.46 -0.18 -8.92
N PHE A 67 10.55 -0.66 -8.31
CA PHE A 67 10.61 -1.98 -7.71
C PHE A 67 10.73 -1.87 -6.18
N TYR A 68 9.89 -2.64 -5.51
CA TYR A 68 9.80 -2.67 -4.05
C TYR A 68 10.09 -4.09 -3.60
N LYS A 69 10.99 -4.25 -2.65
CA LYS A 69 11.28 -5.54 -2.01
C LYS A 69 10.47 -5.64 -0.72
N ALA A 70 9.51 -6.55 -0.74
CA ALA A 70 8.70 -6.90 0.41
C ALA A 70 9.50 -7.79 1.38
N ILE A 71 9.51 -7.47 2.67
CA ILE A 71 10.06 -8.33 3.73
C ILE A 71 8.91 -8.67 4.68
N GLY A 72 8.88 -9.92 5.15
CA GLY A 72 7.87 -10.41 6.09
C GLY A 72 6.61 -10.98 5.43
N LYS A 73 5.63 -11.34 6.27
CA LYS A 73 4.31 -11.82 5.83
C LYS A 73 3.45 -10.62 5.50
N GLY A 74 3.01 -10.54 4.25
CA GLY A 74 2.09 -9.52 3.81
C GLY A 74 0.69 -9.71 4.39
N GLN A 75 -0.10 -8.64 4.45
CA GLN A 75 -1.54 -8.71 4.70
C GLN A 75 -2.30 -8.04 3.55
N GLU A 76 -3.48 -8.55 3.24
CA GLU A 76 -4.38 -7.90 2.30
C GLU A 76 -5.48 -7.16 3.06
N ALA A 77 -5.80 -5.94 2.63
CA ALA A 77 -7.03 -5.28 3.04
C ALA A 77 -7.69 -4.57 1.87
N ILE A 78 -8.96 -4.25 2.06
CA ILE A 78 -9.78 -3.50 1.13
C ILE A 78 -9.92 -2.09 1.70
N VAL A 79 -9.69 -1.10 0.84
CA VAL A 79 -9.90 0.32 1.16
C VAL A 79 -10.75 0.91 0.05
N GLU A 80 -11.75 1.70 0.42
CA GLU A 80 -12.55 2.42 -0.56
C GLU A 80 -11.68 3.46 -1.28
N PHE A 81 -11.91 3.63 -2.57
CA PHE A 81 -11.17 4.62 -3.36
C PHE A 81 -11.27 6.04 -2.78
N GLU A 82 -12.38 6.38 -2.13
CA GLU A 82 -12.59 7.65 -1.41
C GLU A 82 -11.56 7.86 -0.29
N ASP A 83 -11.13 6.77 0.36
CA ASP A 83 -10.15 6.78 1.47
C ASP A 83 -8.71 6.67 0.97
N PHE A 84 -8.47 6.66 -0.35
CA PHE A 84 -7.14 6.50 -0.90
C PHE A 84 -6.18 7.64 -0.49
N GLU A 85 -6.69 8.86 -0.34
CA GLU A 85 -5.88 9.98 0.15
C GLU A 85 -5.48 9.81 1.63
N LEU A 86 -6.27 9.10 2.44
CA LEU A 86 -5.88 8.77 3.82
C LEU A 86 -4.69 7.79 3.84
N LEU A 87 -4.67 6.81 2.94
CA LEU A 87 -3.52 5.92 2.76
C LEU A 87 -2.25 6.71 2.40
N ARG A 88 -2.37 7.68 1.47
CA ARG A 88 -1.26 8.55 1.06
C ARG A 88 -0.74 9.43 2.20
N ASN A 89 -1.61 9.81 3.12
CA ASN A 89 -1.24 10.56 4.33
C ASN A 89 -0.70 9.67 5.46
N GLY A 90 -0.49 8.37 5.22
CA GLY A 90 0.12 7.46 6.19
C GLY A 90 -0.86 6.83 7.19
N PHE A 91 -2.17 6.98 6.99
CA PHE A 91 -3.15 6.24 7.79
C PHE A 91 -3.17 4.78 7.38
N SER A 92 -3.02 3.89 8.36
CA SER A 92 -3.20 2.45 8.14
C SER A 92 -4.65 2.12 7.86
N PRO A 93 -4.95 1.06 7.09
CA PRO A 93 -6.34 0.66 6.84
C PRO A 93 -7.13 0.29 8.07
N LYS A 94 -6.45 -0.19 9.12
CA LYS A 94 -7.08 -0.37 10.42
C LYS A 94 -7.57 0.96 11.01
N GLN A 95 -6.78 2.02 10.92
CA GLN A 95 -7.18 3.37 11.36
C GLN A 95 -8.31 3.91 10.48
N ILE A 96 -8.22 3.77 9.15
CA ILE A 96 -9.28 4.19 8.23
C ILE A 96 -10.59 3.49 8.56
N TRP A 97 -10.56 2.17 8.73
CA TRP A 97 -11.73 1.39 9.09
C TRP A 97 -12.33 1.80 10.45
N GLN A 98 -11.49 2.11 11.43
CA GLN A 98 -11.94 2.63 12.73
C GLN A 98 -12.57 4.02 12.60
N MET A 99 -11.98 4.91 11.79
CA MET A 99 -12.55 6.22 11.51
C MET A 99 -13.91 6.10 10.84
N ASN A 100 -14.04 5.30 9.79
CA ASN A 100 -15.31 5.11 9.07
C ASN A 100 -16.43 4.54 9.98
N ARG A 101 -16.07 3.74 10.99
CA ARG A 101 -17.03 3.25 12.00
C ARG A 101 -17.42 4.32 13.02
N ASN A 102 -16.47 5.13 13.49
CA ASN A 102 -16.70 6.13 14.53
C ASN A 102 -17.34 7.42 13.99
N SER A 103 -17.17 7.73 12.70
CA SER A 103 -17.74 8.91 12.03
C SER A 103 -19.27 8.86 11.84
N GLY A 104 -19.93 7.77 12.24
CA GLY A 104 -21.40 7.70 12.26
C GLY A 104 -22.06 7.92 10.89
N GLY A 105 -21.68 7.14 9.87
CA GLY A 105 -22.48 7.10 8.64
C GLY A 105 -21.74 6.71 7.36
N LYS A 106 -21.56 5.41 7.15
CA LYS A 106 -21.88 4.76 5.87
C LYS A 106 -22.22 3.32 6.23
N LEU A 107 -23.53 3.08 6.34
CA LEU A 107 -24.11 1.75 6.48
C LEU A 107 -23.69 0.93 5.25
N HIS A 108 -23.16 -0.26 5.52
CA HIS A 108 -23.11 -1.36 4.56
C HIS A 108 -24.52 -1.96 4.46
#